data_AF-A0A285TSL5-F1
#
_entry.id   AF-A0A285TSL5-F1
#
_cell.length_a   1.000
_cell.length_b   1.000
_cell.length_c   1.000
_cell.angle_alpha   90.00
_cell.angle_beta   90.00
_cell.angle_gamma   90.00
#
_symmetry.space_group_name_H-M   'P 1'
#
loop_
_entity.id
_entity.type
_entity.pdbx_description
1 polymer ?
#
loop_
_entity_poly.entity_id
_entity_poly.type
_entity_poly.pdbx_seq_one_letter_code
_entity_poly.pdbx_strand_id
1 'polypeptide(L)'
;MKPVIEIIKKALSQLTVRPETKLEANTLATAAGWPGDSNGEKLYSEWVNDLIVFAGKPYFKKMASDPDTNFLEWAKSRVADPYHVSFRVHDAVRSKHGGDLALSFSMVRWKQEIAWAYRMRASDNDRISFLAEMFLKAAQRDPAKLFTGIVDIYLSEAGFDPTYANTPFHELSVDDIRDGLVEDRYWQPLWLRFAEREFGRMLNDMPRARLSGLAAAVREAELQDRQARQLAAHVRKLKRWRPSLMMGVLSVAASKRLSSDDLVVAEQNFIMEVEAGQIDLTRANKAPWQIFLAQIGKWAGVASAPTPVERQRRLELVVNLDPYWAEQLPEDFIRMGARHQSKLYAWFDEIVKTGTRVPPIDPSVDYGMFLAERVGHS
;
A
#
# COMPACT_ATOMS: atom_id res chain seq x y z
N MET A 1 -13.96 13.31 -42.11
CA MET A 1 -13.21 14.14 -41.14
C MET A 1 -14.09 15.03 -40.27
N LYS A 2 -15.01 15.85 -40.82
CA LYS A 2 -15.95 16.69 -40.02
C LYS A 2 -16.74 15.97 -38.90
N PRO A 3 -17.23 14.72 -39.07
CA PRO A 3 -18.03 14.05 -38.03
C PRO A 3 -17.22 13.68 -36.77
N VAL A 4 -15.95 13.28 -36.95
CA VAL A 4 -15.08 12.86 -35.85
C VAL A 4 -14.70 14.06 -34.96
N ILE A 5 -14.47 15.22 -35.58
CA ILE A 5 -14.15 16.46 -34.86
C ILE A 5 -15.35 16.92 -34.01
N GLU A 6 -16.58 16.80 -34.53
CA GLU A 6 -17.80 17.15 -33.77
C GLU A 6 -18.04 16.20 -32.60
N ILE A 7 -17.80 14.90 -32.77
CA ILE A 7 -17.89 13.90 -31.69
C ILE A 7 -16.88 14.23 -30.58
N ILE A 8 -15.64 14.53 -30.93
CA ILE A 8 -14.56 14.90 -29.98
C ILE A 8 -14.90 16.20 -29.25
N LYS A 9 -15.36 17.24 -29.95
CA LYS A 9 -15.77 18.51 -29.32
C LYS A 9 -16.93 18.32 -28.34
N LYS A 10 -17.92 17.52 -28.70
CA LYS A 10 -19.03 17.17 -27.82
C LYS A 10 -18.55 16.40 -26.59
N ALA A 11 -17.67 15.41 -26.78
CA ALA A 11 -17.07 14.67 -25.67
C ALA A 11 -16.29 15.59 -24.72
N LEU A 12 -15.49 16.53 -25.25
CA LEU A 12 -14.75 17.51 -24.43
C LEU A 12 -15.69 18.38 -23.58
N SER A 13 -16.78 18.87 -24.16
CA SER A 13 -17.75 19.68 -23.38
C SER A 13 -18.39 18.90 -22.22
N GLN A 14 -18.53 17.58 -22.35
CA GLN A 14 -19.11 16.70 -21.34
C GLN A 14 -18.13 16.33 -20.21
N LEU A 15 -16.83 16.60 -20.38
CA LEU A 15 -15.80 16.36 -19.37
C LEU A 15 -15.38 17.64 -18.63
N THR A 16 -16.13 18.73 -18.80
CA THR A 16 -15.79 20.00 -18.14
C THR A 16 -15.86 19.85 -16.61
N VAL A 17 -14.75 20.13 -15.93
CA VAL A 17 -14.67 20.17 -14.47
C VAL A 17 -14.58 21.61 -13.96
N ARG A 18 -15.06 21.83 -12.74
CA ARG A 18 -15.04 23.13 -12.09
C ARG A 18 -13.60 23.57 -11.74
N PRO A 19 -13.31 24.88 -11.73
CA PRO A 19 -12.00 25.40 -11.32
C PRO A 19 -11.60 24.96 -9.90
N GLU A 20 -12.55 24.88 -8.96
CA GLU A 20 -12.30 24.47 -7.57
C GLU A 20 -11.81 23.02 -7.50
N THR A 21 -12.38 22.15 -8.33
CA THR A 21 -11.99 20.74 -8.45
C THR A 21 -10.57 20.59 -8.99
N LYS A 22 -10.16 21.43 -9.95
CA LYS A 22 -8.76 21.47 -10.42
C LYS A 22 -7.80 21.99 -9.35
N LEU A 23 -8.23 22.96 -8.54
CA LEU A 23 -7.44 23.46 -7.41
C LEU A 23 -7.25 22.39 -6.33
N GLU A 24 -8.29 21.60 -6.04
CA GLU A 24 -8.19 20.45 -5.15
C GLU A 24 -7.22 19.39 -5.70
N ALA A 25 -7.32 19.05 -6.99
CA ALA A 25 -6.36 18.15 -7.64
C ALA A 25 -4.92 18.69 -7.59
N ASN A 26 -4.73 20.00 -7.73
CA ASN A 26 -3.43 20.64 -7.56
C ASN A 26 -2.89 20.47 -6.14
N THR A 27 -3.76 20.64 -5.13
CA THR A 27 -3.41 20.47 -3.72
C THR A 27 -2.99 19.03 -3.41
N LEU A 28 -3.70 18.04 -3.98
CA LEU A 28 -3.33 16.63 -3.89
C LEU A 28 -1.95 16.36 -4.48
N ALA A 29 -1.67 16.87 -5.68
CA ALA A 29 -0.38 16.69 -6.34
C ALA A 29 0.78 17.34 -5.55
N THR A 30 0.57 18.56 -5.06
CA THR A 30 1.56 19.26 -4.23
C THR A 30 1.82 18.52 -2.91
N ALA A 31 0.77 18.04 -2.24
CA ALA A 31 0.91 17.23 -1.03
C ALA A 31 1.68 15.93 -1.26
N ALA A 32 1.60 15.36 -2.47
CA ALA A 32 2.38 14.21 -2.91
C ALA A 32 3.78 14.55 -3.44
N GLY A 33 4.21 15.82 -3.36
CA GLY A 33 5.55 16.26 -3.74
C GLY A 33 5.77 16.48 -5.23
N TRP A 34 4.71 16.61 -6.03
CA TRP A 34 4.86 16.93 -7.46
C TRP A 34 5.34 18.38 -7.66
N PRO A 35 6.33 18.62 -8.53
CA PRO A 35 6.86 19.97 -8.73
C PRO A 35 5.95 20.84 -9.60
N GLY A 36 5.70 22.09 -9.16
CA GLY A 36 5.06 23.16 -9.93
C GLY A 36 3.62 23.50 -9.52
N ASP A 37 3.15 24.68 -9.94
CA ASP A 37 1.91 25.29 -9.42
C ASP A 37 0.65 24.96 -10.24
N SER A 38 0.80 24.30 -11.39
CA SER A 38 -0.27 24.03 -12.36
C SER A 38 -0.56 22.54 -12.58
N ASN A 39 -0.28 21.71 -11.58
CA ASN A 39 -0.47 20.26 -11.65
C ASN A 39 -1.95 19.88 -11.85
N GLY A 40 -2.89 20.66 -11.31
CA GLY A 40 -4.32 20.44 -11.53
C GLY A 40 -4.73 20.48 -13.02
N GLU A 41 -4.20 21.43 -13.78
CA GLU A 41 -4.48 21.53 -15.23
C GLU A 41 -3.79 20.42 -16.03
N LYS A 42 -2.57 20.04 -15.65
CA LYS A 42 -1.86 18.90 -16.27
C LYS A 42 -2.63 17.59 -16.06
N LEU A 43 -3.04 17.32 -14.82
CA LEU A 43 -3.85 16.15 -14.46
C LEU A 43 -5.17 16.14 -15.23
N TYR A 44 -5.85 17.29 -15.34
CA TYR A 44 -7.07 17.39 -16.12
C TYR A 44 -6.83 17.07 -17.60
N SER A 45 -5.77 17.60 -18.20
CA SER A 45 -5.42 17.31 -19.60
C SER A 45 -5.13 15.82 -19.81
N GLU A 46 -4.41 15.18 -18.90
CA GLU A 46 -4.12 13.75 -18.94
C GLU A 46 -5.40 12.91 -18.80
N TRP A 47 -6.26 13.22 -17.83
CA TRP A 47 -7.55 12.57 -17.64
C TRP A 47 -8.46 12.65 -18.87
N VAL A 48 -8.56 13.84 -19.47
CA VAL A 48 -9.33 14.03 -20.71
C VAL A 48 -8.76 13.17 -21.85
N ASN A 49 -7.43 13.12 -21.99
CA ASN A 49 -6.78 12.29 -23.00
C ASN A 49 -7.05 10.78 -22.78
N ASP A 50 -7.12 10.34 -21.53
CA ASP A 50 -7.44 8.96 -21.18
C ASP A 50 -8.90 8.60 -21.46
N LEU A 51 -9.82 9.56 -21.31
CA LEU A 51 -11.25 9.31 -21.52
C LEU A 51 -11.68 9.45 -22.97
N ILE A 52 -11.07 10.34 -23.74
CA ILE A 52 -11.55 10.67 -25.09
C ILE A 52 -11.49 9.50 -26.07
N VAL A 53 -10.58 8.56 -25.85
CA VAL A 53 -10.48 7.29 -26.58
C VAL A 53 -11.72 6.39 -26.39
N PHE A 54 -12.49 6.62 -25.33
CA PHE A 54 -13.73 5.90 -25.03
C PHE A 54 -14.98 6.69 -25.42
N ALA A 55 -14.85 7.79 -26.18
CA ALA A 55 -15.98 8.60 -26.60
C ALA A 55 -17.11 7.74 -27.21
N GLY A 56 -18.33 7.90 -26.68
CA GLY A 56 -19.50 7.14 -27.08
C GLY A 56 -19.68 5.76 -26.41
N LYS A 57 -18.70 5.28 -25.63
CA LYS A 57 -18.80 4.01 -24.89
C LYS A 57 -19.44 4.19 -23.50
N PRO A 58 -20.00 3.12 -22.88
CA PRO A 58 -20.63 3.21 -21.56
C PRO A 58 -19.72 3.77 -20.46
N TYR A 59 -18.44 3.41 -20.48
CA TYR A 59 -17.44 3.91 -19.54
C TYR A 59 -17.32 5.44 -19.59
N PHE A 60 -17.22 6.03 -20.79
CA PHE A 60 -17.20 7.48 -20.96
C PHE A 60 -18.47 8.15 -20.43
N LYS A 61 -19.65 7.57 -20.73
CA LYS A 61 -20.93 8.12 -20.25
C LYS A 61 -21.01 8.16 -18.72
N LYS A 62 -20.47 7.16 -18.04
CA LYS A 62 -20.37 7.12 -16.57
C LYS A 62 -19.45 8.23 -16.04
N MET A 63 -18.30 8.44 -16.68
CA MET A 63 -17.37 9.49 -16.26
C MET A 63 -17.94 10.89 -16.52
N ALA A 64 -18.65 11.06 -17.63
CA ALA A 64 -19.30 12.31 -18.03
C ALA A 64 -20.56 12.66 -17.20
N SER A 65 -21.15 11.74 -16.44
CA SER A 65 -22.33 12.05 -15.62
C SER A 65 -22.01 12.84 -14.35
N ASP A 66 -20.79 12.68 -13.84
CA ASP A 66 -20.26 13.46 -12.71
C ASP A 66 -18.75 13.73 -12.91
N PRO A 67 -18.38 14.66 -13.80
CA PRO A 67 -16.99 14.89 -14.18
C PRO A 67 -16.10 15.27 -13.01
N ASP A 68 -16.59 16.06 -12.05
CA ASP A 68 -15.78 16.55 -10.94
C ASP A 68 -15.37 15.42 -10.00
N THR A 69 -16.33 14.60 -9.55
CA THR A 69 -16.04 13.47 -8.66
C THR A 69 -15.13 12.45 -9.34
N ASN A 70 -15.44 12.08 -10.58
CA ASN A 70 -14.64 11.09 -11.32
C ASN A 70 -13.23 11.60 -11.63
N PHE A 71 -13.08 12.89 -11.94
CA PHE A 71 -11.75 13.49 -12.11
C PHE A 71 -10.94 13.49 -10.81
N LEU A 72 -11.54 13.84 -9.67
CA LEU A 72 -10.84 13.81 -8.38
C LEU A 72 -10.46 12.40 -7.95
N GLU A 73 -11.33 11.41 -8.14
CA GLU A 73 -10.99 10.00 -7.87
C GLU A 73 -9.85 9.52 -8.76
N TRP A 74 -9.90 9.84 -10.06
CA TRP A 74 -8.81 9.55 -10.98
C TRP A 74 -7.51 10.26 -10.57
N ALA A 75 -7.58 11.55 -10.22
CA ALA A 75 -6.42 12.34 -9.80
C ALA A 75 -5.79 11.79 -8.52
N LYS A 76 -6.59 11.38 -7.53
CA LYS A 76 -6.12 10.70 -6.31
C LYS A 76 -5.34 9.41 -6.65
N SER A 77 -5.89 8.59 -7.55
CA SER A 77 -5.22 7.39 -8.03
C SER A 77 -3.93 7.70 -8.79
N ARG A 78 -3.98 8.68 -9.70
CA ARG A 78 -2.85 9.11 -10.54
C ARG A 78 -1.69 9.71 -9.73
N VAL A 79 -2.01 10.49 -8.71
CA VAL A 79 -1.01 11.10 -7.81
C VAL A 79 -0.36 10.02 -6.94
N ALA A 80 -1.09 8.98 -6.55
CA ALA A 80 -0.55 7.84 -5.80
C ALA A 80 0.35 6.93 -6.66
N ASP A 81 0.16 6.90 -7.99
CA ASP A 81 1.00 6.16 -8.93
C ASP A 81 1.82 7.10 -9.83
N PRO A 82 3.05 7.49 -9.41
CA PRO A 82 3.85 8.45 -10.16
C PRO A 82 4.36 7.89 -11.50
N TYR A 83 4.26 6.57 -11.74
CA TYR A 83 4.70 5.91 -12.97
C TYR A 83 3.56 5.56 -13.91
N HIS A 84 2.36 6.09 -13.67
CA HIS A 84 1.20 5.81 -14.50
C HIS A 84 1.45 6.12 -15.98
N VAL A 85 1.10 5.16 -16.85
CA VAL A 85 1.14 5.32 -18.31
C VAL A 85 -0.27 5.50 -18.82
N SER A 86 -0.50 6.64 -19.47
CA SER A 86 -1.82 7.00 -20.02
C SER A 86 -2.33 5.95 -21.02
N PHE A 87 -3.64 5.79 -21.06
CA PHE A 87 -4.28 4.82 -21.95
C PHE A 87 -3.96 5.11 -23.42
N ARG A 88 -3.79 6.38 -23.78
CA ARG A 88 -3.41 6.80 -25.13
C ARG A 88 -2.06 6.22 -25.57
N VAL A 89 -1.08 6.15 -24.66
CA VAL A 89 0.23 5.55 -24.95
C VAL A 89 0.10 4.04 -25.12
N HIS A 90 -0.69 3.40 -24.27
CA HIS A 90 -1.02 1.98 -24.41
C HIS A 90 -1.71 1.68 -25.75
N ASP A 91 -2.68 2.50 -26.16
CA ASP A 91 -3.40 2.33 -27.42
C ASP A 91 -2.51 2.56 -28.65
N ALA A 92 -1.56 3.49 -28.55
CA ALA A 92 -0.54 3.70 -29.59
C ALA A 92 0.37 2.48 -29.76
N VAL A 93 0.84 1.89 -28.64
CA VAL A 93 1.64 0.66 -28.67
C VAL A 93 0.80 -0.51 -29.21
N ARG A 94 -0.45 -0.64 -28.75
CA ARG A 94 -1.40 -1.65 -29.23
C ARG A 94 -1.60 -1.58 -30.74
N SER A 95 -1.82 -0.37 -31.26
CA SER A 95 -2.08 -0.15 -32.68
C SER A 95 -0.86 -0.46 -33.54
N LYS A 96 0.35 -0.20 -33.04
CA LYS A 96 1.60 -0.38 -33.78
C LYS A 96 2.16 -1.80 -33.68
N HIS A 97 1.98 -2.47 -32.53
CA HIS A 97 2.70 -3.70 -32.17
C HIS A 97 1.80 -4.87 -31.73
N GLY A 98 0.48 -4.66 -31.64
CA GLY A 98 -0.49 -5.69 -31.28
C GLY A 98 -0.99 -5.61 -29.83
N GLY A 99 -2.18 -6.18 -29.60
CA GLY A 99 -2.88 -6.11 -28.32
C GLY A 99 -2.18 -6.84 -27.18
N ASP A 100 -1.70 -8.06 -27.42
CA ASP A 100 -1.12 -8.91 -26.37
C ASP A 100 0.16 -8.31 -25.79
N LEU A 101 1.02 -7.75 -26.66
CA LEU A 101 2.23 -7.06 -26.23
C LEU A 101 1.89 -5.83 -25.37
N ALA A 102 0.99 -4.97 -25.86
CA ALA A 102 0.60 -3.75 -25.16
C ALA A 102 -0.01 -4.07 -23.79
N LEU A 103 -0.84 -5.11 -23.71
CA LEU A 103 -1.46 -5.58 -22.48
C LEU A 103 -0.43 -6.16 -21.50
N SER A 104 0.46 -7.05 -21.98
CA SER A 104 1.55 -7.60 -21.18
C SER A 104 2.45 -6.50 -20.60
N PHE A 105 2.80 -5.49 -21.41
CA PHE A 105 3.65 -4.40 -20.96
C PHE A 105 2.96 -3.47 -19.97
N SER A 106 1.73 -3.03 -20.25
CA SER A 106 1.02 -2.08 -19.40
C SER A 106 0.60 -2.68 -18.06
N MET A 107 0.16 -3.94 -18.03
CA MET A 107 -0.35 -4.55 -16.81
C MET A 107 0.74 -5.18 -15.93
N VAL A 108 1.79 -5.74 -16.56
CA VAL A 108 2.78 -6.57 -15.86
C VAL A 108 4.17 -5.97 -15.99
N ARG A 109 4.75 -5.93 -17.21
CA ARG A 109 6.18 -5.64 -17.38
C ARG A 109 6.55 -4.25 -16.88
N TRP A 110 5.77 -3.22 -17.18
CA TRP A 110 6.08 -1.86 -16.74
C TRP A 110 6.23 -1.77 -15.21
N LYS A 111 5.32 -2.38 -14.47
CA LYS A 111 5.38 -2.42 -13.01
C LYS A 111 6.57 -3.22 -12.50
N GLN A 112 6.88 -4.34 -13.15
CA GLN A 112 8.07 -5.14 -12.84
C GLN A 112 9.37 -4.35 -13.11
N GLU A 113 9.47 -3.62 -14.22
CA GLU A 113 10.64 -2.80 -14.56
C GLU A 113 10.87 -1.68 -13.53
N ILE A 114 9.80 -0.98 -13.11
CA ILE A 114 9.87 -0.01 -12.01
C ILE A 114 10.34 -0.69 -10.70
N ALA A 115 9.80 -1.88 -10.38
CA ALA A 115 10.18 -2.63 -9.18
C ALA A 115 11.66 -3.05 -9.20
N TRP A 116 12.16 -3.52 -10.35
CA TRP A 116 13.56 -3.87 -10.55
C TRP A 116 14.47 -2.66 -10.41
N ALA A 117 14.08 -1.51 -10.96
CA ALA A 117 14.84 -0.28 -10.78
C ALA A 117 14.91 0.12 -9.30
N TYR A 118 13.78 0.13 -8.57
CA TYR A 118 13.79 0.38 -7.12
C TYR A 118 14.75 -0.56 -6.37
N ARG A 119 14.65 -1.87 -6.63
CA ARG A 119 15.52 -2.87 -6.02
C ARG A 119 17.00 -2.57 -6.28
N MET A 120 17.33 -2.29 -7.54
CA MET A 120 18.71 -2.11 -8.00
C MET A 120 19.35 -0.79 -7.58
N ARG A 121 18.60 0.16 -6.99
CA ARG A 121 19.18 1.29 -6.22
C ARG A 121 20.10 0.80 -5.10
N ALA A 122 19.81 -0.37 -4.52
CA ALA A 122 20.64 -1.01 -3.49
C ALA A 122 21.81 -1.84 -4.06
N SER A 123 22.06 -1.83 -5.38
CA SER A 123 23.14 -2.61 -5.99
C SER A 123 24.53 -2.17 -5.51
N ASP A 124 25.44 -3.13 -5.31
CA ASP A 124 26.85 -2.87 -5.00
C ASP A 124 27.60 -2.21 -6.17
N ASN A 125 27.05 -2.25 -7.39
CA ASN A 125 27.60 -1.54 -8.53
C ASN A 125 27.12 -0.09 -8.53
N ASP A 126 28.04 0.86 -8.29
CA ASP A 126 27.74 2.30 -8.23
C ASP A 126 27.03 2.81 -9.50
N ARG A 127 27.40 2.28 -10.66
CA ARG A 127 26.78 2.65 -11.94
C ARG A 127 25.32 2.22 -12.00
N ILE A 128 25.03 0.97 -11.63
CA ILE A 128 23.67 0.41 -11.67
C ILE A 128 22.78 1.13 -10.67
N SER A 129 23.28 1.34 -9.44
CA SER A 129 22.56 2.07 -8.39
C SER A 129 22.15 3.47 -8.85
N PHE A 130 23.09 4.21 -9.44
CA PHE A 130 22.78 5.57 -9.90
C PHE A 130 21.93 5.61 -11.19
N LEU A 131 22.12 4.67 -12.13
CA LEU A 131 21.25 4.53 -13.30
C LEU A 131 19.80 4.23 -12.91
N ALA A 132 19.59 3.41 -11.88
CA ALA A 132 18.26 3.13 -11.35
C ALA A 132 17.57 4.41 -10.85
N GLU A 133 18.28 5.23 -10.07
CA GLU A 133 17.77 6.52 -9.60
C GLU A 133 17.42 7.46 -10.76
N MET A 134 18.31 7.57 -11.75
CA MET A 134 18.08 8.40 -12.93
C MET A 134 16.87 7.93 -13.74
N PHE A 135 16.75 6.63 -13.96
CA PHE A 135 15.62 6.02 -14.65
C PHE A 135 14.31 6.30 -13.92
N LEU A 136 14.26 6.09 -12.59
CA LEU A 136 13.06 6.35 -11.81
C LEU A 136 12.65 7.82 -11.85
N LYS A 137 13.59 8.76 -11.67
CA LYS A 137 13.27 10.20 -11.78
C LYS A 137 12.80 10.59 -13.19
N ALA A 138 13.41 10.03 -14.22
CA ALA A 138 12.97 10.25 -15.60
C ALA A 138 11.58 9.66 -15.83
N ALA A 139 11.28 8.48 -15.26
CA ALA A 139 10.00 7.79 -15.41
C ALA A 139 8.88 8.51 -14.68
N GLN A 140 9.15 9.13 -13.54
CA GLN A 140 8.18 10.00 -12.85
C GLN A 140 7.85 11.25 -13.67
N ARG A 141 8.85 11.80 -14.36
CA ARG A 141 8.69 13.02 -15.17
C ARG A 141 7.97 12.76 -16.49
N ASP A 142 8.30 11.67 -17.17
CA ASP A 142 7.74 11.30 -18.48
C ASP A 142 7.57 9.78 -18.59
N PRO A 143 6.54 9.20 -17.94
CA PRO A 143 6.28 7.76 -18.00
C PRO A 143 6.06 7.27 -19.44
N ALA A 144 5.44 8.11 -20.27
CA ALA A 144 5.11 7.79 -21.66
C ALA A 144 6.37 7.49 -22.48
N LYS A 145 7.36 8.39 -22.47
CA LYS A 145 8.62 8.22 -23.21
C LYS A 145 9.35 6.95 -22.76
N LEU A 146 9.45 6.73 -21.45
CA LEU A 146 10.21 5.61 -20.91
C LEU A 146 9.50 4.28 -21.17
N PHE A 147 8.18 4.23 -21.05
CA PHE A 147 7.38 3.07 -21.40
C PHE A 147 7.58 2.67 -22.86
N THR A 148 7.44 3.62 -23.80
CA THR A 148 7.62 3.32 -25.23
C THR A 148 9.05 2.91 -25.55
N GLY A 149 10.05 3.56 -24.93
CA GLY A 149 11.45 3.21 -25.14
C GLY A 149 11.81 1.81 -24.65
N ILE A 150 11.24 1.38 -23.53
CA ILE A 150 11.37 0.00 -23.03
C ILE A 150 10.73 -1.01 -23.98
N VAL A 151 9.52 -0.70 -24.50
CA VAL A 151 8.85 -1.54 -25.51
C VAL A 151 9.70 -1.68 -26.77
N ASP A 152 10.28 -0.57 -27.26
CA ASP A 152 11.14 -0.58 -28.44
C ASP A 152 12.42 -1.42 -28.22
N ILE A 153 13.03 -1.38 -27.03
CA ILE A 153 14.19 -2.23 -26.68
C ILE A 153 13.80 -3.70 -26.64
N TYR A 154 12.62 -4.03 -26.10
CA TYR A 154 12.13 -5.40 -26.11
C TYR A 154 11.97 -5.92 -27.54
N LEU A 155 11.34 -5.13 -28.40
CA LEU A 155 11.05 -5.53 -29.77
C LEU A 155 12.28 -5.59 -30.68
N SER A 156 13.30 -4.78 -30.41
CA SER A 156 14.51 -4.75 -31.25
C SER A 156 15.56 -5.78 -30.83
N GLU A 157 15.62 -6.12 -29.53
CA GLU A 157 16.75 -6.85 -28.97
C GLU A 157 16.33 -7.90 -27.95
N ALA A 158 15.74 -7.48 -26.84
CA ALA A 158 15.63 -8.34 -25.67
C ALA A 158 14.62 -9.48 -25.85
N GLY A 159 13.57 -9.29 -26.67
CA GLY A 159 12.61 -10.33 -27.01
C GLY A 159 13.21 -11.49 -27.82
N PHE A 160 14.36 -11.26 -28.47
CA PHE A 160 15.08 -12.29 -29.23
C PHE A 160 16.29 -12.85 -28.47
N ASP A 161 16.62 -12.28 -27.31
CA ASP A 161 17.71 -12.73 -26.45
C ASP A 161 17.19 -13.84 -25.51
N PRO A 162 17.61 -15.10 -25.67
CA PRO A 162 17.11 -16.21 -24.86
C PRO A 162 17.38 -16.04 -23.37
N THR A 163 18.44 -15.30 -23.00
CA THR A 163 18.79 -15.04 -21.59
C THR A 163 17.78 -14.09 -20.93
N TYR A 164 17.21 -13.18 -21.72
CA TYR A 164 16.12 -12.32 -21.26
C TYR A 164 14.77 -13.01 -21.40
N ALA A 165 14.46 -13.63 -22.54
CA ALA A 165 13.13 -14.16 -22.83
C ALA A 165 12.71 -15.32 -21.92
N ASN A 166 13.66 -16.20 -21.55
CA ASN A 166 13.37 -17.42 -20.80
C ASN A 166 13.67 -17.32 -19.30
N THR A 167 13.89 -16.11 -18.78
CA THR A 167 14.20 -15.93 -17.36
C THR A 167 12.98 -16.22 -16.47
N PRO A 168 13.15 -16.86 -15.30
CA PRO A 168 12.08 -17.00 -14.31
C PRO A 168 11.66 -15.66 -13.68
N PHE A 169 12.47 -14.61 -13.81
CA PHE A 169 12.15 -13.29 -13.24
C PHE A 169 10.90 -12.64 -13.83
N HIS A 170 10.47 -13.13 -15.00
CA HIS A 170 9.24 -12.70 -15.62
C HIS A 170 7.98 -13.11 -14.86
N GLU A 171 8.08 -14.11 -13.98
CA GLU A 171 6.96 -14.65 -13.19
C GLU A 171 6.82 -14.00 -11.82
N LEU A 172 7.83 -13.23 -11.39
CA LEU A 172 7.83 -12.60 -10.06
C LEU A 172 6.80 -11.48 -9.94
N SER A 173 6.14 -11.41 -8.77
CA SER A 173 5.29 -10.25 -8.46
C SER A 173 6.13 -9.01 -8.16
N VAL A 174 5.49 -7.83 -8.19
CA VAL A 174 6.15 -6.56 -7.81
C VAL A 174 6.71 -6.63 -6.39
N ASP A 175 5.98 -7.23 -5.46
CA ASP A 175 6.39 -7.35 -4.06
C ASP A 175 7.58 -8.31 -3.92
N ASP A 176 7.57 -9.45 -4.63
CA ASP A 176 8.70 -10.39 -4.64
C ASP A 176 9.98 -9.76 -5.19
N ILE A 177 9.86 -8.90 -6.21
CA ILE A 177 11.01 -8.18 -6.76
C ILE A 177 11.57 -7.18 -5.73
N ARG A 178 10.70 -6.40 -5.08
CA ARG A 178 11.13 -5.34 -4.16
C ARG A 178 11.73 -5.89 -2.87
N ASP A 179 11.18 -6.98 -2.35
CA ASP A 179 11.51 -7.50 -1.02
C ASP A 179 12.29 -8.83 -1.06
N GLY A 180 12.33 -9.52 -2.20
CA GLY A 180 12.96 -10.84 -2.32
C GLY A 180 14.49 -10.83 -2.29
N LEU A 181 15.08 -12.02 -2.27
CA LEU A 181 16.52 -12.23 -2.47
C LEU A 181 16.71 -12.85 -3.86
N VAL A 182 16.71 -12.02 -4.90
CA VAL A 182 17.03 -12.47 -6.24
C VAL A 182 18.52 -12.26 -6.47
N GLU A 183 19.25 -13.38 -6.59
CA GLU A 183 20.66 -13.44 -6.93
C GLU A 183 20.84 -14.00 -8.34
N ASP A 184 20.80 -13.12 -9.35
CA ASP A 184 21.37 -13.48 -10.65
C ASP A 184 22.14 -12.29 -11.19
N ARG A 185 23.40 -12.56 -11.56
CA ARG A 185 24.38 -11.56 -12.02
C ARG A 185 24.34 -11.35 -13.53
N TYR A 186 23.69 -12.23 -14.29
CA TYR A 186 23.77 -12.23 -15.75
C TYR A 186 22.51 -11.72 -16.43
N TRP A 187 21.37 -11.71 -15.74
CA TRP A 187 20.15 -11.15 -16.28
C TRP A 187 20.13 -9.61 -16.17
N GLN A 188 19.71 -8.94 -17.25
CA GLN A 188 19.57 -7.48 -17.29
C GLN A 188 18.14 -7.07 -17.64
N PRO A 189 17.46 -6.30 -16.76
CA PRO A 189 16.11 -5.78 -17.02
C PRO A 189 16.12 -4.74 -18.14
N LEU A 190 14.96 -4.50 -18.77
CA LEU A 190 14.85 -3.56 -19.89
C LEU A 190 15.12 -2.12 -19.46
N TRP A 191 14.73 -1.75 -18.24
CA TRP A 191 15.02 -0.42 -17.71
C TRP A 191 16.53 -0.14 -17.68
N LEU A 192 17.36 -1.14 -17.37
CA LEU A 192 18.81 -0.98 -17.30
C LEU A 192 19.39 -0.79 -18.71
N ARG A 193 18.93 -1.60 -19.68
CA ARG A 193 19.30 -1.44 -21.10
C ARG A 193 18.92 -0.05 -21.62
N PHE A 194 17.74 0.45 -21.24
CA PHE A 194 17.29 1.80 -21.58
C PHE A 194 18.16 2.88 -20.93
N ALA A 195 18.38 2.78 -19.61
CA ALA A 195 19.13 3.76 -18.84
C ALA A 195 20.59 3.86 -19.31
N GLU A 196 21.21 2.75 -19.67
CA GLU A 196 22.56 2.72 -20.25
C GLU A 196 22.62 3.49 -21.58
N ARG A 197 21.60 3.38 -22.44
CA ARG A 197 21.53 4.11 -23.72
C ARG A 197 21.36 5.60 -23.52
N GLU A 198 20.42 6.00 -22.67
CA GLU A 198 20.06 7.41 -22.48
C GLU A 198 21.11 8.15 -21.63
N PHE A 199 21.64 7.50 -20.59
CA PHE A 199 22.44 8.17 -19.56
C PHE A 199 23.88 7.66 -19.49
N GLY A 200 24.19 6.53 -20.12
CA GLY A 200 25.48 5.85 -19.93
C GLY A 200 26.69 6.69 -20.35
N ARG A 201 26.56 7.53 -21.38
CA ARG A 201 27.64 8.47 -21.79
C ARG A 201 27.96 9.49 -20.71
N MET A 202 26.93 10.11 -20.12
CA MET A 202 27.08 11.07 -19.03
C MET A 202 27.82 10.45 -17.82
N LEU A 203 27.56 9.16 -17.54
CA LEU A 203 28.25 8.46 -16.46
C LEU A 203 29.69 8.08 -16.80
N ASN A 204 30.01 7.83 -18.07
CA ASN A 204 31.38 7.54 -18.49
C ASN A 204 32.29 8.76 -18.30
N ASP A 205 31.74 9.96 -18.48
CA ASP A 205 32.47 11.23 -18.28
C ASP A 205 32.53 11.66 -16.81
N MET A 206 31.82 10.97 -15.91
CA MET A 206 31.75 11.32 -14.50
C MET A 206 32.97 10.79 -13.72
N PRO A 207 33.63 11.61 -12.87
CA PRO A 207 34.67 11.12 -11.99
C PRO A 207 34.16 9.99 -11.07
N ARG A 208 34.92 8.90 -10.96
CA ARG A 208 34.53 7.72 -10.15
C ARG A 208 34.14 8.08 -8.71
N ALA A 209 34.89 8.97 -8.07
CA ALA A 209 34.60 9.41 -6.71
C ALA A 209 33.22 10.10 -6.59
N ARG A 210 32.84 10.89 -7.60
CA ARG A 210 31.53 11.56 -7.65
C ARG A 210 30.40 10.54 -7.86
N LEU A 211 30.58 9.60 -8.78
CA LEU A 211 29.61 8.54 -9.02
C LEU A 211 29.41 7.69 -7.76
N SER A 212 30.49 7.34 -7.07
CA SER A 212 30.43 6.56 -5.83
C SER A 212 29.69 7.30 -4.71
N GLY A 213 29.96 8.61 -4.54
CA GLY A 213 29.23 9.43 -3.57
C GLY A 213 27.73 9.54 -3.87
N LEU A 214 27.35 9.68 -5.15
CA LEU A 214 25.94 9.71 -5.55
C LEU A 214 25.27 8.35 -5.36
N ALA A 215 25.94 7.25 -5.73
CA ALA A 215 25.43 5.90 -5.53
C ALA A 215 25.25 5.57 -4.04
N ALA A 216 26.17 5.99 -3.17
CA ALA A 216 26.02 5.83 -1.73
C ALA A 216 24.76 6.54 -1.19
N ALA A 217 24.50 7.78 -1.63
CA ALA A 217 23.28 8.51 -1.27
C ALA A 217 22.00 7.81 -1.77
N VAL A 218 22.03 7.23 -2.97
CA VAL A 218 20.90 6.46 -3.52
C VAL A 218 20.64 5.18 -2.73
N ARG A 219 21.68 4.44 -2.34
CA ARG A 219 21.56 3.24 -1.51
C ARG A 219 20.96 3.57 -0.14
N GLU A 220 21.42 4.64 0.49
CA GLU A 220 20.90 5.10 1.77
C GLU A 220 19.42 5.47 1.67
N ALA A 221 19.03 6.21 0.62
CA ALA A 221 17.64 6.53 0.36
C ALA A 221 16.78 5.27 0.14
N GLU A 222 17.25 4.29 -0.63
CA GLU A 222 16.52 3.02 -0.82
C GLU A 222 16.42 2.21 0.48
N LEU A 223 17.44 2.22 1.33
CA LEU A 223 17.40 1.56 2.64
C LEU A 223 16.29 2.18 3.51
N GLN A 224 16.21 3.50 3.57
CA GLN A 224 15.17 4.23 4.31
C GLN A 224 13.78 3.94 3.72
N ASP A 225 13.64 4.02 2.39
CA ASP A 225 12.38 3.74 1.71
C ASP A 225 11.91 2.30 1.94
N ARG A 226 12.84 1.33 1.96
CA ARG A 226 12.54 -0.08 2.23
C ARG A 226 12.10 -0.29 3.67
N GLN A 227 12.81 0.30 4.64
CA GLN A 227 12.42 0.24 6.05
C GLN A 227 11.02 0.83 6.26
N ALA A 228 10.71 1.98 5.65
CA ALA A 228 9.38 2.59 5.72
C ALA A 228 8.28 1.69 5.14
N ARG A 229 8.52 1.05 3.98
CA ARG A 229 7.58 0.10 3.37
C ARG A 229 7.35 -1.13 4.26
N GLN A 230 8.43 -1.72 4.76
CA GLN A 230 8.36 -2.87 5.67
C GLN A 230 7.61 -2.50 6.94
N LEU A 231 7.89 -1.34 7.54
CA LEU A 231 7.19 -0.85 8.72
C LEU A 231 5.68 -0.72 8.46
N ALA A 232 5.30 -0.06 7.36
CA ALA A 232 3.90 0.09 6.96
C ALA A 232 3.20 -1.28 6.75
N ALA A 233 3.90 -2.26 6.17
CA ALA A 233 3.40 -3.62 6.01
C ALA A 233 3.20 -4.33 7.36
N HIS A 234 4.16 -4.21 8.28
CA HIS A 234 4.05 -4.76 9.64
C HIS A 234 2.90 -4.13 10.42
N VAL A 235 2.76 -2.80 10.36
CA VAL A 235 1.67 -2.07 11.00
C VAL A 235 0.32 -2.51 10.44
N ARG A 236 0.18 -2.61 9.10
CA ARG A 236 -1.04 -3.13 8.47
C ARG A 236 -1.35 -4.55 8.93
N LYS A 237 -0.32 -5.40 9.04
CA LYS A 237 -0.47 -6.77 9.55
C LYS A 237 -0.91 -6.78 11.01
N LEU A 238 -0.34 -5.94 11.87
CA LEU A 238 -0.73 -5.82 13.28
C LEU A 238 -2.17 -5.33 13.45
N LYS A 239 -2.59 -4.33 12.66
CA LYS A 239 -3.97 -3.83 12.67
C LYS A 239 -4.98 -4.89 12.21
N ARG A 240 -4.59 -5.76 11.27
CA ARG A 240 -5.43 -6.87 10.79
C ARG A 240 -5.41 -8.08 11.73
N TRP A 241 -4.25 -8.44 12.25
CA TRP A 241 -4.00 -9.60 13.10
C TRP A 241 -3.63 -9.11 14.49
N ARG A 242 -4.66 -8.63 15.19
CA ARG A 242 -4.54 -7.94 16.47
C ARG A 242 -3.96 -8.86 17.55
N PRO A 243 -2.77 -8.56 18.11
CA PRO A 243 -2.21 -9.32 19.22
C PRO A 243 -3.17 -9.46 20.40
N SER A 244 -4.00 -8.46 20.67
CA SER A 244 -5.00 -8.47 21.76
C SER A 244 -6.04 -9.59 21.65
N LEU A 245 -6.21 -10.19 20.47
CA LEU A 245 -7.11 -11.33 20.24
C LEU A 245 -6.41 -12.69 20.26
N MET A 246 -5.10 -12.73 20.49
CA MET A 246 -4.35 -13.99 20.57
C MET A 246 -4.45 -14.59 21.97
N MET A 247 -4.74 -15.89 22.07
CA MET A 247 -4.90 -16.56 23.37
C MET A 247 -3.66 -16.49 24.26
N GLY A 248 -2.47 -16.64 23.67
CA GLY A 248 -1.22 -16.50 24.42
C GLY A 248 -1.05 -15.09 25.02
N VAL A 249 -1.57 -14.07 24.33
CA VAL A 249 -1.55 -12.68 24.82
C VAL A 249 -2.56 -12.48 25.94
N LEU A 250 -3.80 -12.94 25.74
CA LEU A 250 -4.86 -12.84 26.74
C LEU A 250 -4.49 -13.55 28.04
N SER A 251 -3.91 -14.75 27.96
CA SER A 251 -3.45 -15.50 29.13
C SER A 251 -2.35 -14.76 29.90
N VAL A 252 -1.36 -14.18 29.20
CA VAL A 252 -0.31 -13.39 29.84
C VAL A 252 -0.90 -12.09 30.43
N ALA A 253 -1.85 -11.45 29.75
CA ALA A 253 -2.51 -10.25 30.25
C ALA A 253 -3.28 -10.52 31.55
N ALA A 254 -4.05 -11.62 31.58
CA ALA A 254 -4.74 -12.08 32.78
C ALA A 254 -3.76 -12.39 33.93
N SER A 255 -2.64 -13.06 33.65
CA SER A 255 -1.60 -13.32 34.67
C SER A 255 -0.98 -12.05 35.25
N LYS A 256 -0.94 -10.98 34.46
CA LYS A 256 -0.46 -9.64 34.85
C LYS A 256 -1.56 -8.75 35.42
N ARG A 257 -2.79 -9.27 35.57
CA ARG A 257 -3.97 -8.54 36.06
C ARG A 257 -4.29 -7.29 35.23
N LEU A 258 -4.01 -7.33 33.94
CA LEU A 258 -4.44 -6.29 33.01
C LEU A 258 -5.93 -6.44 32.74
N SER A 259 -6.67 -5.33 32.69
CA SER A 259 -8.05 -5.34 32.19
C SER A 259 -8.07 -5.49 30.65
N SER A 260 -9.24 -5.82 30.10
CA SER A 260 -9.45 -5.82 28.65
C SER A 260 -9.15 -4.45 28.02
N ASP A 261 -9.50 -3.37 28.72
CA ASP A 261 -9.27 -2.01 28.27
C ASP A 261 -7.78 -1.65 28.31
N ASP A 262 -7.05 -2.06 29.36
CA ASP A 262 -5.59 -1.91 29.41
C ASP A 262 -4.92 -2.63 28.24
N LEU A 263 -5.40 -3.84 27.89
CA LEU A 263 -4.86 -4.60 26.78
C LEU A 263 -5.11 -3.91 25.43
N VAL A 264 -6.31 -3.35 25.21
CA VAL A 264 -6.62 -2.59 23.99
C VAL A 264 -5.75 -1.33 23.89
N VAL A 265 -5.62 -0.58 24.99
CA VAL A 265 -4.79 0.64 25.02
C VAL A 265 -3.31 0.29 24.84
N ALA A 266 -2.83 -0.80 25.45
CA ALA A 266 -1.48 -1.30 25.26
C ALA A 266 -1.20 -1.64 23.79
N GLU A 267 -2.14 -2.32 23.10
CA GLU A 267 -2.02 -2.63 21.68
C GLU A 267 -1.96 -1.35 20.82
N GLN A 268 -2.82 -0.37 21.10
CA GLN A 268 -2.82 0.92 20.39
C GLN A 268 -1.51 1.68 20.58
N ASN A 269 -1.02 1.76 21.82
CA ASN A 269 0.26 2.40 22.12
C ASN A 269 1.43 1.66 21.47
N PHE A 270 1.43 0.33 21.49
CA PHE A 270 2.44 -0.47 20.81
C PHE A 270 2.46 -0.17 19.30
N ILE A 271 1.30 -0.12 18.64
CA ILE A 271 1.21 0.22 17.21
C ILE A 271 1.70 1.65 16.96
N MET A 272 1.36 2.61 17.82
CA MET A 272 1.85 3.99 17.72
C MET A 272 3.37 4.08 17.90
N GLU A 273 3.95 3.37 18.86
CA GLU A 273 5.40 3.35 19.09
C GLU A 273 6.15 2.67 17.93
N VAL A 274 5.54 1.66 17.31
CA VAL A 274 6.04 1.06 16.05
C VAL A 274 5.99 2.09 14.93
N GLU A 275 4.84 2.76 14.70
CA GLU A 275 4.69 3.79 13.66
C GLU A 275 5.66 4.97 13.86
N ALA A 276 5.95 5.33 15.11
CA ALA A 276 6.92 6.36 15.47
C ALA A 276 8.38 5.90 15.39
N GLY A 277 8.65 4.64 15.04
CA GLY A 277 10.01 4.09 14.95
C GLY A 277 10.69 3.86 16.30
N GLN A 278 9.95 3.94 17.41
CA GLN A 278 10.48 3.67 18.77
C GLN A 278 10.63 2.17 19.02
N ILE A 279 9.82 1.34 18.35
CA ILE A 279 9.91 -0.12 18.37
C ILE A 279 10.31 -0.60 16.97
N ASP A 280 11.50 -1.16 16.86
CA ASP A 280 12.00 -1.74 15.62
C ASP A 280 11.55 -3.20 15.46
N LEU A 281 10.60 -3.43 14.56
CA LEU A 281 10.12 -4.77 14.21
C LEU A 281 11.03 -5.48 13.19
N THR A 282 11.90 -4.76 12.49
CA THR A 282 12.71 -5.30 11.38
C THR A 282 13.99 -6.00 11.86
N ARG A 283 14.55 -5.57 13.00
CA ARG A 283 15.75 -6.17 13.60
C ARG A 283 15.46 -7.31 14.56
N ALA A 284 14.21 -7.45 14.99
CA ALA A 284 13.83 -8.48 15.92
C ALA A 284 13.65 -9.81 15.17
N ASN A 285 14.47 -10.81 15.49
CA ASN A 285 14.29 -12.19 15.00
C ASN A 285 13.10 -12.89 15.72
N LYS A 286 12.03 -12.13 15.99
CA LYS A 286 10.86 -12.47 16.80
C LYS A 286 9.62 -11.99 16.09
N ALA A 287 8.53 -12.74 16.24
CA ALA A 287 7.25 -12.31 15.70
C ALA A 287 6.76 -11.05 16.44
N PRO A 288 6.08 -10.10 15.76
CA PRO A 288 5.64 -8.84 16.38
C PRO A 288 4.84 -9.01 17.68
N TRP A 289 4.00 -10.05 17.79
CA TRP A 289 3.24 -10.35 19.01
C TRP A 289 4.13 -10.73 20.21
N GLN A 290 5.31 -11.32 19.97
CA GLN A 290 6.27 -11.64 21.04
C GLN A 290 6.93 -10.38 21.60
N ILE A 291 7.18 -9.40 20.73
CA ILE A 291 7.71 -8.08 21.13
C ILE A 291 6.66 -7.33 21.95
N PHE A 292 5.41 -7.36 21.49
CA PHE A 292 4.28 -6.82 22.23
C PHE A 292 4.16 -7.43 23.63
N LEU A 293 4.19 -8.77 23.73
CA LEU A 293 4.11 -9.48 25.01
C LEU A 293 5.23 -9.10 25.99
N ALA A 294 6.45 -8.91 25.51
CA ALA A 294 7.57 -8.52 26.34
C ALA A 294 7.36 -7.13 26.98
N GLN A 295 6.60 -6.27 26.32
CA GLN A 295 6.39 -4.88 26.71
C GLN A 295 5.01 -4.61 27.31
N ILE A 296 4.08 -5.56 27.26
CA ILE A 296 2.67 -5.37 27.65
C ILE A 296 2.50 -4.78 29.06
N GLY A 297 3.44 -5.08 29.99
CA GLY A 297 3.42 -4.54 31.34
C GLY A 297 3.74 -3.03 31.44
N LYS A 298 4.36 -2.43 30.41
CA LYS A 298 4.64 -0.99 30.34
C LYS A 298 3.36 -0.16 30.38
N TRP A 299 2.27 -0.71 29.86
CA TRP A 299 0.99 -0.01 29.72
C TRP A 299 -0.08 -0.50 30.70
N ALA A 300 0.33 -1.15 31.79
CA ALA A 300 -0.59 -1.56 32.85
C ALA A 300 -1.20 -0.34 33.55
N GLY A 301 -2.53 -0.32 33.70
CA GLY A 301 -3.25 0.77 34.37
C GLY A 301 -3.27 2.08 33.60
N VAL A 302 -2.94 2.05 32.30
CA VAL A 302 -2.98 3.23 31.43
C VAL A 302 -4.41 3.52 30.98
N ALA A 303 -5.30 2.53 30.98
CA ALA A 303 -6.70 2.76 30.64
C ALA A 303 -7.40 3.59 31.74
N SER A 304 -7.81 4.81 31.38
CA SER A 304 -8.64 5.64 32.25
C SER A 304 -10.02 5.00 32.43
N ALA A 305 -10.56 5.11 33.65
CA ALA A 305 -11.94 4.72 33.91
C ALA A 305 -12.90 5.47 32.96
N PRO A 306 -13.91 4.80 32.38
CA PRO A 306 -14.81 5.44 31.43
C PRO A 306 -15.66 6.51 32.14
N THR A 307 -15.84 7.65 31.46
CA THR A 307 -16.81 8.66 31.89
C THR A 307 -18.24 8.09 31.79
N PRO A 308 -19.24 8.66 32.48
CA PRO A 308 -20.62 8.17 32.37
C PRO A 308 -21.15 8.11 30.94
N VAL A 309 -20.81 9.10 30.11
CA VAL A 309 -21.19 9.17 28.69
C VAL A 309 -20.53 8.05 27.89
N GLU A 310 -19.23 7.84 28.09
CA GLU A 310 -18.48 6.79 27.40
C GLU A 310 -18.95 5.39 27.84
N ARG A 311 -19.25 5.20 29.13
CA ARG A 311 -19.80 3.95 29.64
C ARG A 311 -21.13 3.60 28.97
N GLN A 312 -22.02 4.59 28.82
CA GLN A 312 -23.29 4.41 28.14
C GLN A 312 -23.11 4.02 26.67
N ARG A 313 -22.20 4.70 25.95
CA ARG A 313 -21.86 4.36 24.56
C ARG A 313 -21.32 2.93 24.41
N ARG A 314 -20.46 2.49 25.32
CA ARG A 314 -19.92 1.11 25.31
C ARG A 314 -21.00 0.07 25.63
N LEU A 315 -21.92 0.37 26.54
CA LEU A 315 -23.09 -0.49 26.79
C LEU A 315 -23.95 -0.64 25.54
N GLU A 316 -24.24 0.45 24.84
CA GLU A 316 -24.97 0.41 23.57
C GLU A 316 -24.25 -0.45 22.52
N LEU A 317 -22.92 -0.37 22.47
CA LEU A 317 -22.13 -1.20 21.58
C LEU A 317 -22.24 -2.70 21.91
N VAL A 318 -22.24 -3.07 23.20
CA VAL A 318 -22.42 -4.46 23.65
C VAL A 318 -23.84 -4.98 23.39
N VAL A 319 -24.87 -4.16 23.65
CA VAL A 319 -26.28 -4.53 23.45
C VAL A 319 -26.61 -4.70 21.97
N ASN A 320 -25.97 -3.93 21.09
CA ASN A 320 -26.21 -3.96 19.64
C ASN A 320 -25.23 -4.85 18.87
N LEU A 321 -24.55 -5.80 19.54
CA LEU A 321 -23.72 -6.78 18.85
C LEU A 321 -24.57 -7.61 17.87
N ASP A 322 -24.01 -7.84 16.68
CA ASP A 322 -24.66 -8.64 15.63
C ASP A 322 -24.91 -10.08 16.12
N PRO A 323 -26.04 -10.72 15.76
CA PRO A 323 -26.33 -12.10 16.16
C PRO A 323 -25.25 -13.12 15.74
N TYR A 324 -24.51 -12.85 14.67
CA TYR A 324 -23.42 -13.66 14.16
C TYR A 324 -22.03 -13.18 14.62
N TRP A 325 -21.95 -12.16 15.49
CA TRP A 325 -20.69 -11.63 16.00
C TRP A 325 -19.81 -12.73 16.62
N ALA A 326 -20.39 -13.62 17.41
CA ALA A 326 -19.66 -14.73 18.04
C ALA A 326 -19.09 -15.75 17.03
N GLU A 327 -19.62 -15.78 15.81
CA GLU A 327 -19.11 -16.64 14.73
C GLU A 327 -17.87 -16.07 14.05
N GLN A 328 -17.67 -14.74 14.15
CA GLN A 328 -16.55 -14.00 13.56
C GLN A 328 -15.32 -13.93 14.48
N LEU A 329 -15.43 -14.47 15.70
CA LEU A 329 -14.34 -14.52 16.67
C LEU A 329 -13.22 -15.48 16.21
N PRO A 330 -11.98 -15.28 16.71
CA PRO A 330 -10.86 -16.17 16.41
C PRO A 330 -11.19 -17.65 16.68
N GLU A 331 -10.59 -18.55 15.88
CA GLU A 331 -10.83 -20.00 16.00
C GLU A 331 -10.53 -20.53 17.41
N ASP A 332 -9.50 -20.00 18.07
CA ASP A 332 -9.18 -20.37 19.44
C ASP A 332 -10.31 -20.06 20.42
N PHE A 333 -11.04 -18.95 20.22
CA PHE A 333 -12.19 -18.60 21.06
C PHE A 333 -13.34 -19.57 20.79
N ILE A 334 -13.55 -19.92 19.52
CA ILE A 334 -14.55 -20.92 19.12
C ILE A 334 -14.25 -22.27 19.79
N ARG A 335 -12.99 -22.70 19.85
CA ARG A 335 -12.55 -23.92 20.54
C ARG A 335 -12.79 -23.87 22.05
N MET A 336 -12.69 -22.69 22.66
CA MET A 336 -13.10 -22.47 24.06
C MET A 336 -14.61 -22.38 24.24
N GLY A 337 -15.39 -22.52 23.17
CA GLY A 337 -16.84 -22.50 23.24
C GLY A 337 -17.45 -21.12 23.22
N ALA A 338 -16.81 -20.15 22.55
CA ALA A 338 -17.35 -18.80 22.36
C ALA A 338 -18.78 -18.76 21.79
N ARG A 339 -19.17 -19.79 21.02
CA ARG A 339 -20.50 -19.95 20.42
C ARG A 339 -21.54 -20.54 21.38
N HIS A 340 -21.15 -20.99 22.58
CA HIS A 340 -22.11 -21.50 23.54
C HIS A 340 -22.91 -20.34 24.14
N GLN A 341 -24.21 -20.38 23.89
CA GLN A 341 -25.16 -19.36 24.31
C GLN A 341 -25.11 -19.09 25.83
N SER A 342 -24.86 -20.13 26.64
CA SER A 342 -24.70 -19.99 28.10
C SER A 342 -23.49 -19.14 28.50
N LYS A 343 -22.35 -19.25 27.78
CA LYS A 343 -21.16 -18.45 28.05
C LYS A 343 -21.36 -17.00 27.63
N LEU A 344 -21.97 -16.79 26.47
CA LEU A 344 -22.30 -15.46 25.97
C LEU A 344 -23.26 -14.72 26.90
N TYR A 345 -24.33 -15.38 27.37
CA TYR A 345 -25.26 -14.78 28.32
C TYR A 345 -24.64 -14.50 29.68
N ALA A 346 -23.78 -15.39 30.18
CA ALA A 346 -23.08 -15.16 31.43
C ALA A 346 -22.17 -13.92 31.35
N TRP A 347 -21.43 -13.78 30.25
CA TRP A 347 -20.61 -12.59 29.99
C TRP A 347 -21.47 -11.31 29.88
N PHE A 348 -22.57 -11.37 29.13
CA PHE A 348 -23.48 -10.24 28.96
C PHE A 348 -24.12 -9.80 30.29
N ASP A 349 -24.52 -10.76 31.12
CA ASP A 349 -25.12 -10.49 32.43
C ASP A 349 -24.12 -9.86 33.43
N GLU A 350 -22.83 -10.19 33.33
CA GLU A 350 -21.75 -9.54 34.09
C GLU A 350 -21.62 -8.05 33.76
N ILE A 351 -21.88 -7.67 32.51
CA ILE A 351 -21.79 -6.28 32.05
C ILE A 351 -23.09 -5.51 32.31
N VAL A 352 -24.23 -6.07 31.90
CA VAL A 352 -25.50 -5.33 31.82
C VAL A 352 -26.33 -5.44 33.09
N LYS A 353 -26.43 -6.62 33.71
CA LYS A 353 -27.33 -6.85 34.84
C LYS A 353 -26.63 -6.63 36.17
N THR A 354 -25.50 -7.31 36.37
CA THR A 354 -24.80 -7.30 37.66
C THR A 354 -23.79 -6.16 37.76
N GLY A 355 -23.28 -5.67 36.62
CA GLY A 355 -22.28 -4.61 36.56
C GLY A 355 -20.95 -4.97 37.20
N THR A 356 -20.67 -6.26 37.40
CA THR A 356 -19.41 -6.77 37.94
C THR A 356 -18.26 -6.59 36.93
N ARG A 357 -18.57 -6.52 35.64
CA ARG A 357 -17.63 -6.25 34.56
C ARG A 357 -17.91 -4.89 33.93
N VAL A 358 -16.85 -4.11 33.72
CA VAL A 358 -16.95 -2.78 33.09
C VAL A 358 -17.27 -2.96 31.60
N PRO A 359 -18.20 -2.17 31.02
CA PRO A 359 -18.46 -2.19 29.58
C PRO A 359 -17.16 -1.91 28.79
N PRO A 360 -16.70 -2.85 27.95
CA PRO A 360 -15.36 -2.81 27.37
C PRO A 360 -15.25 -1.83 26.20
N ILE A 361 -14.04 -1.33 25.95
CA ILE A 361 -13.70 -0.63 24.69
C ILE A 361 -13.92 -1.56 23.49
N ASP A 362 -13.54 -2.82 23.66
CA ASP A 362 -13.63 -3.85 22.63
C ASP A 362 -14.25 -5.13 23.18
N PRO A 363 -15.49 -5.46 22.78
CA PRO A 363 -16.18 -6.67 23.21
C PRO A 363 -15.44 -7.96 22.89
N SER A 364 -14.67 -8.01 21.80
CA SER A 364 -13.99 -9.23 21.36
C SER A 364 -12.82 -9.55 22.27
N VAL A 365 -12.04 -8.54 22.65
CA VAL A 365 -10.92 -8.69 23.58
C VAL A 365 -11.42 -9.06 24.97
N ASP A 366 -12.46 -8.37 25.45
CA ASP A 366 -13.04 -8.62 26.78
C ASP A 366 -13.70 -10.00 26.88
N TYR A 367 -14.47 -10.41 25.87
CA TYR A 367 -15.04 -11.75 25.83
C TYR A 367 -13.96 -12.83 25.74
N GLY A 368 -12.88 -12.59 24.97
CA GLY A 368 -11.72 -13.46 24.94
C GLY A 368 -11.07 -13.64 26.32
N MET A 369 -10.91 -12.55 27.08
CA MET A 369 -10.43 -12.60 28.46
C MET A 369 -11.39 -13.38 29.37
N PHE A 370 -12.69 -13.11 29.30
CA PHE A 370 -13.72 -13.83 30.05
C PHE A 370 -13.66 -15.35 29.80
N LEU A 371 -13.48 -15.76 28.54
CA LEU A 371 -13.31 -17.17 28.19
C LEU A 371 -12.01 -17.74 28.78
N ALA A 372 -10.90 -17.00 28.69
CA ALA A 372 -9.61 -17.43 29.22
C ALA A 372 -9.63 -17.62 30.74
N GLU A 373 -10.24 -16.70 31.48
CA GLU A 373 -10.41 -16.75 32.94
C GLU A 373 -11.19 -18.00 33.38
N ARG A 374 -12.21 -18.38 32.62
CA ARG A 374 -13.08 -19.53 32.96
C ARG A 374 -12.53 -20.89 32.54
N VAL A 375 -11.57 -20.93 31.62
CA VAL A 375 -10.85 -22.16 31.24
C VAL A 375 -9.66 -22.43 32.17
N GLY A 376 -9.06 -21.39 32.75
CA GLY A 376 -7.96 -21.53 33.73
C GLY A 376 -8.39 -21.99 35.14
N HIS A 377 -9.68 -22.15 35.39
CA HIS A 377 -10.26 -22.54 36.68
C HIS A 377 -11.09 -23.84 36.64
N SER A 378 -10.97 -24.61 35.56
CA SER A 378 -11.58 -25.94 35.42
C SER A 378 -10.56 -27.06 35.53
#